data_AF-A0A8T5U5N7-F1
#
_entry.id   AF-A0A8T5U5N7-F1
#
_cell.length_a   1.000
_cell.length_b   1.000
_cell.length_c   1.000
_cell.angle_alpha   90.00
_cell.angle_beta   90.00
_cell.angle_gamma   90.00
#
_symmetry.space_group_name_H-M   'P 1'
#
loop_
_entity.id
_entity.type
_entity.pdbx_description
1 polymer ?
#
loop_
_entity_poly.entity_id
_entity_poly.type
_entity_poly.pdbx_seq_one_letter_code
_entity_poly.pdbx_strand_id
1 'polypeptide(L)'
;MVENNKNNKNDEKPEIKEEDKKKEEKKEESETKTDAEESKAKFTFKCTRCDKCCLARGPIPITFWDLELWARNGVVANFLPYMEIYSKPDGGIDLILKPLPPPPKEGEEEKPRDPFGGVPIEDLLEVKCPLYNKEKKECLVYDNRPLSCRTYPLEFDGKNFTVVDVECPGIGEEGMTKEELKDMRDTAKQMFYELTRMRIALPVLSQLISQKVMMDLMKQNMEAMSKMSDEDRTKLDEILKKGQEPQPE
;
A
#
# COMPACT_ATOMS: atom_id res chain seq x y z
N MET A 1 -59.95 -58.65 -7.92
CA MET A 1 -59.65 -59.96 -8.52
C MET A 1 -58.26 -60.37 -8.09
N VAL A 2 -58.05 -61.65 -7.77
CA VAL A 2 -56.80 -62.42 -7.63
C VAL A 2 -55.63 -61.81 -6.84
N GLU A 3 -55.06 -62.65 -5.98
CA GLU A 3 -54.03 -62.41 -4.98
C GLU A 3 -52.59 -62.61 -5.53
N ASN A 4 -51.58 -62.44 -4.64
CA ASN A 4 -50.38 -63.30 -4.54
C ASN A 4 -49.32 -63.28 -5.69
N ASN A 5 -48.05 -63.71 -5.52
CA ASN A 5 -47.08 -63.63 -4.40
C ASN A 5 -45.67 -64.09 -4.90
N LYS A 6 -44.61 -63.84 -4.08
CA LYS A 6 -43.36 -64.65 -3.92
C LYS A 6 -42.40 -64.94 -5.11
N ASN A 7 -41.10 -64.74 -4.78
CA ASN A 7 -39.95 -65.66 -5.04
C ASN A 7 -39.50 -65.88 -6.51
N ASN A 8 -38.31 -66.40 -6.85
CA ASN A 8 -37.03 -66.70 -6.13
C ASN A 8 -35.90 -66.62 -7.20
N LYS A 9 -34.69 -66.08 -6.96
CA LYS A 9 -33.53 -66.64 -6.19
C LYS A 9 -32.67 -67.61 -7.04
N ASN A 10 -31.42 -67.79 -6.60
CA ASN A 10 -30.36 -68.67 -7.10
C ASN A 10 -29.65 -68.17 -8.38
N ASP A 11 -28.42 -68.58 -8.69
CA ASP A 11 -27.17 -68.84 -7.92
C ASP A 11 -26.09 -69.17 -8.98
N GLU A 12 -24.80 -68.90 -8.71
CA GLU A 12 -23.63 -69.76 -9.00
C GLU A 12 -22.29 -68.98 -9.14
N LYS A 13 -21.23 -69.62 -8.64
CA LYS A 13 -19.80 -69.29 -8.77
C LYS A 13 -19.18 -70.40 -9.69
N PRO A 14 -17.99 -70.24 -10.32
CA PRO A 14 -16.70 -70.04 -9.65
C PRO A 14 -15.79 -69.02 -10.43
N GLU A 15 -14.45 -68.98 -10.49
CA GLU A 15 -13.35 -69.80 -9.93
C GLU A 15 -12.08 -68.93 -9.60
N ILE A 16 -10.86 -69.46 -9.80
CA ILE A 16 -9.61 -69.08 -9.10
C ILE A 16 -8.35 -69.36 -9.98
N LYS A 17 -7.34 -68.46 -9.93
CA LYS A 17 -5.84 -68.61 -9.99
C LYS A 17 -5.16 -67.38 -10.63
N GLU A 18 -3.88 -67.04 -10.46
CA GLU A 18 -2.75 -67.47 -9.58
C GLU A 18 -2.33 -66.29 -8.66
N GLU A 19 -1.50 -66.34 -7.60
CA GLU A 19 -0.32 -67.13 -7.18
C GLU A 19 1.02 -66.76 -7.88
N ASP A 20 2.16 -66.53 -7.19
CA ASP A 20 2.44 -66.38 -5.75
C ASP A 20 3.78 -65.62 -5.52
N LYS A 21 4.11 -65.37 -4.24
CA LYS A 21 5.38 -64.91 -3.62
C LYS A 21 5.53 -63.39 -3.43
N LYS A 22 5.80 -62.82 -2.25
CA LYS A 22 5.68 -63.11 -0.79
C LYS A 22 6.89 -62.48 -0.07
N LYS A 23 6.61 -61.78 1.04
CA LYS A 23 7.50 -61.40 2.16
C LYS A 23 8.58 -60.33 1.87
N GLU A 24 8.66 -59.20 2.58
CA GLU A 24 8.57 -58.86 4.04
C GLU A 24 9.93 -58.90 4.77
N GLU A 25 10.23 -57.82 5.51
CA GLU A 25 11.25 -57.67 6.57
C GLU A 25 12.74 -57.94 6.20
N LYS A 26 13.66 -56.96 6.23
CA LYS A 26 14.05 -56.16 7.43
C LYS A 26 15.13 -55.10 7.11
N LYS A 27 15.23 -54.08 7.98
CA LYS A 27 16.43 -53.26 8.36
C LYS A 27 17.13 -52.46 7.25
N GLU A 28 17.18 -51.12 7.33
CA GLU A 28 18.04 -50.25 8.18
C GLU A 28 19.48 -50.10 7.63
N GLU A 29 20.05 -48.91 7.84
CA GLU A 29 21.45 -48.50 7.56
C GLU A 29 21.94 -48.50 6.09
N SER A 30 21.78 -47.35 5.44
CA SER A 30 22.95 -46.66 4.88
C SER A 30 22.75 -45.14 4.89
N GLU A 31 23.30 -44.49 5.92
CA GLU A 31 23.41 -43.03 5.93
C GLU A 31 24.55 -42.57 5.02
N THR A 32 24.35 -41.46 4.30
CA THR A 32 25.19 -40.24 4.33
C THR A 32 25.24 -39.55 2.96
N LYS A 33 25.43 -38.22 3.01
CA LYS A 33 25.67 -37.27 1.91
C LYS A 33 24.39 -36.85 1.14
N THR A 34 24.01 -35.57 1.10
CA THR A 34 24.73 -34.37 1.61
C THR A 34 23.77 -33.28 2.07
N ASP A 35 24.07 -32.69 3.21
CA ASP A 35 23.44 -31.50 3.76
C ASP A 35 23.74 -30.27 2.90
N ALA A 36 22.69 -29.63 2.35
CA ALA A 36 22.76 -28.28 1.77
C ALA A 36 21.39 -27.59 1.59
N GLU A 37 20.28 -28.11 2.16
CA GLU A 37 19.08 -27.27 2.31
C GLU A 37 19.28 -26.37 3.55
N GLU A 38 19.63 -25.11 3.30
CA GLU A 38 19.48 -24.05 4.30
C GLU A 38 18.04 -24.09 4.82
N SER A 39 17.87 -24.33 6.12
CA SER A 39 16.56 -24.42 6.74
C SER A 39 15.89 -23.04 6.71
N LYS A 40 15.10 -22.80 5.64
CA LYS A 40 14.43 -21.52 5.36
C LYS A 40 13.68 -21.06 6.59
N ALA A 41 14.29 -20.10 7.30
CA ALA A 41 13.83 -19.67 8.61
C ALA A 41 12.35 -19.29 8.54
N LYS A 42 11.52 -19.98 9.33
CA LYS A 42 10.07 -19.78 9.30
C LYS A 42 9.77 -18.35 9.75
N PHE A 43 9.50 -17.46 8.79
CA PHE A 43 9.17 -16.07 9.06
C PHE A 43 8.09 -15.96 10.15
N THR A 44 8.46 -15.33 11.25
CA THR A 44 7.56 -14.83 12.29
C THR A 44 7.73 -13.32 12.39
N PHE A 45 6.64 -12.62 12.68
CA PHE A 45 6.66 -11.19 12.95
C PHE A 45 5.68 -10.81 14.06
N LYS A 46 6.10 -9.89 14.91
CA LYS A 46 5.26 -9.26 15.93
C LYS A 46 5.64 -7.80 16.08
N CYS A 47 4.69 -6.88 15.94
CA CYS A 47 4.99 -5.45 16.06
C CYS A 47 5.28 -5.07 17.52
N THR A 48 6.56 -4.97 17.87
CA THR A 48 7.07 -4.64 19.23
C THR A 48 6.86 -3.18 19.64
N ARG A 49 6.22 -2.35 18.79
CA ARG A 49 6.10 -0.88 18.97
C ARG A 49 7.45 -0.19 19.23
N CYS A 50 8.48 -0.63 18.51
CA CYS A 50 9.87 -0.17 18.62
C CYS A 50 10.17 1.19 17.94
N ASP A 51 9.13 1.96 17.59
CA ASP A 51 9.16 3.29 16.95
C ASP A 51 9.83 3.42 15.56
N LYS A 52 10.85 2.61 15.23
CA LYS A 52 11.68 2.70 14.00
C LYS A 52 10.86 3.01 12.74
N CYS A 53 9.94 2.12 12.36
CA CYS A 53 9.17 2.25 11.12
C CYS A 53 8.08 3.34 11.15
N CYS A 54 7.71 3.85 12.33
CA CYS A 54 6.85 5.02 12.46
C CYS A 54 7.64 6.34 12.33
N LEU A 55 8.96 6.29 12.48
CA LEU A 55 9.86 7.44 12.39
C LEU A 55 10.54 7.59 11.02
N ALA A 56 10.82 6.48 10.32
CA ALA A 56 11.71 6.46 9.15
C ALA A 56 11.20 5.62 7.95
N ARG A 57 9.88 5.56 7.72
CA ARG A 57 9.27 4.89 6.54
C ARG A 57 8.27 5.81 5.83
N GLY A 58 8.73 7.02 5.50
CA GLY A 58 8.03 7.95 4.60
C GLY A 58 8.56 7.82 3.16
N PRO A 59 7.77 8.19 2.13
CA PRO A 59 6.33 8.47 2.17
C PRO A 59 5.49 7.18 2.32
N ILE A 60 4.31 7.26 2.95
CA ILE A 60 3.45 6.09 3.18
C ILE A 60 2.39 6.02 2.07
N PRO A 61 2.36 4.98 1.21
CA PRO A 61 1.36 4.87 0.16
C PRO A 61 -0.01 4.47 0.70
N ILE A 62 -1.05 5.07 0.12
CA ILE A 62 -2.48 5.00 0.49
C ILE A 62 -3.30 4.45 -0.69
N THR A 63 -4.36 3.71 -0.36
CA THR A 63 -5.21 2.98 -1.29
C THR A 63 -6.69 3.33 -1.15
N PHE A 64 -7.54 2.90 -2.10
CA PHE A 64 -9.00 3.04 -1.94
C PHE A 64 -9.53 2.30 -0.72
N TRP A 65 -8.94 1.16 -0.33
CA TRP A 65 -9.32 0.47 0.91
C TRP A 65 -9.03 1.31 2.16
N ASP A 66 -7.92 2.04 2.20
CA ASP A 66 -7.60 2.92 3.33
C ASP A 66 -8.60 4.08 3.43
N LEU A 67 -8.93 4.71 2.30
CA LEU A 67 -9.97 5.72 2.21
C LEU A 67 -11.35 5.17 2.64
N GLU A 68 -11.68 3.93 2.25
CA GLU A 68 -12.94 3.27 2.62
C GLU A 68 -12.99 2.94 4.12
N LEU A 69 -11.90 2.45 4.71
CA LEU A 69 -11.77 2.23 6.15
C LEU A 69 -11.99 3.54 6.92
N TRP A 70 -11.32 4.61 6.51
CA TRP A 70 -11.45 5.92 7.16
C TRP A 70 -12.84 6.52 6.99
N ALA A 71 -13.52 6.27 5.86
CA ALA A 71 -14.89 6.69 5.62
C ALA A 71 -15.88 5.94 6.50
N ARG A 72 -15.78 4.60 6.56
CA ARG A 72 -16.57 3.73 7.45
C ARG A 72 -16.42 4.12 8.93
N ASN A 73 -15.21 4.51 9.33
CA ASN A 73 -14.89 4.91 10.69
C ASN A 73 -15.08 6.41 10.97
N GLY A 74 -15.55 7.21 10.01
CA GLY A 74 -15.85 8.64 10.18
C GLY A 74 -14.63 9.56 10.37
N VAL A 75 -13.42 9.12 10.03
CA VAL A 75 -12.15 9.80 10.37
C VAL A 75 -11.41 10.44 9.19
N VAL A 76 -11.89 10.31 7.94
CA VAL A 76 -11.21 10.80 6.70
C VAL A 76 -10.67 12.22 6.84
N ALA A 77 -11.45 13.13 7.44
CA ALA A 77 -11.08 14.54 7.61
C ALA A 77 -9.73 14.75 8.33
N ASN A 78 -9.36 13.83 9.23
CA ASN A 78 -8.11 13.88 9.98
C ASN A 78 -6.88 13.55 9.12
N PHE A 79 -7.07 12.91 7.97
CA PHE A 79 -6.01 12.50 7.04
C PHE A 79 -5.85 13.47 5.87
N LEU A 80 -6.92 14.20 5.49
CA LEU A 80 -6.91 15.13 4.35
C LEU A 80 -5.70 16.10 4.32
N PRO A 81 -5.27 16.76 5.43
CA PRO A 81 -4.15 17.71 5.39
C PRO A 81 -2.80 17.08 5.03
N TYR A 82 -2.69 15.77 5.19
CA TYR A 82 -1.46 14.99 4.99
C TYR A 82 -1.47 14.19 3.70
N MET A 83 -2.58 14.15 2.95
CA MET A 83 -2.65 13.41 1.69
C MET A 83 -2.15 14.23 0.50
N GLU A 84 -1.45 13.56 -0.41
CA GLU A 84 -0.88 14.17 -1.62
C GLU A 84 -0.82 13.15 -2.75
N ILE A 85 -1.02 13.60 -4.00
CA ILE A 85 -0.80 12.76 -5.19
C ILE A 85 0.67 12.92 -5.56
N TYR A 86 1.46 11.85 -5.43
CA TYR A 86 2.87 11.86 -5.75
C TYR A 86 3.12 11.31 -7.16
N SER A 87 3.70 12.14 -8.02
CA SER A 87 4.17 11.76 -9.34
C SER A 87 5.58 11.18 -9.26
N LYS A 88 5.74 9.95 -9.74
CA LYS A 88 7.01 9.21 -9.72
C LYS A 88 7.88 9.54 -10.93
N PRO A 89 9.21 9.29 -10.85
CA PRO A 89 10.11 9.32 -11.99
C PRO A 89 9.76 8.34 -13.13
N ASP A 90 8.98 7.28 -12.86
CA ASP A 90 8.49 6.32 -13.86
C ASP A 90 7.21 6.77 -14.59
N GLY A 91 6.68 7.97 -14.27
CA GLY A 91 5.42 8.50 -14.80
C GLY A 91 4.17 7.93 -14.14
N GLY A 92 4.30 6.98 -13.21
CA GLY A 92 3.19 6.53 -12.37
C GLY A 92 2.80 7.57 -11.32
N ILE A 93 1.57 7.51 -10.83
CA ILE A 93 1.12 8.32 -9.69
C ILE A 93 0.53 7.42 -8.59
N ASP A 94 0.97 7.64 -7.35
CA ASP A 94 0.44 7.00 -6.15
C ASP A 94 -0.17 8.09 -5.24
N LEU A 95 -1.20 7.75 -4.47
CA LEU A 95 -1.66 8.60 -3.36
C LEU A 95 -0.79 8.28 -2.13
N ILE A 96 -0.27 9.30 -1.45
CA ILE A 96 0.58 9.13 -0.27
C ILE A 96 0.06 9.93 0.93
N LEU A 97 0.43 9.51 2.14
CA LEU A 97 0.60 10.44 3.26
C LEU A 97 2.00 11.04 3.16
N LYS A 98 2.06 12.37 2.97
CA LYS A 98 3.32 13.10 3.02
C LYS A 98 3.85 13.16 4.46
N PRO A 99 5.16 12.99 4.67
CA PRO A 99 5.76 13.12 5.98
C PRO A 99 5.88 14.61 6.37
N LEU A 100 5.95 14.91 7.68
CA LEU A 100 6.00 16.30 8.16
C LEU A 100 7.37 16.91 7.90
N PRO A 101 7.50 17.98 7.08
CA PRO A 101 8.80 18.52 6.70
C PRO A 101 9.67 18.81 7.94
N PRO A 102 10.99 18.58 7.87
CA PRO A 102 11.87 18.84 9.00
C PRO A 102 11.74 20.32 9.43
N PRO A 103 11.77 20.62 10.74
CA PRO A 103 11.83 22.00 11.18
C PRO A 103 13.08 22.66 10.58
N PRO A 104 13.01 23.93 10.13
CA PRO A 104 14.16 24.62 9.58
C PRO A 104 15.28 24.65 10.62
N LYS A 105 16.53 24.43 10.18
CA LYS A 105 17.69 24.55 11.07
C LYS A 105 17.91 26.03 11.40
N GLU A 106 18.36 26.33 12.61
CA GLU A 106 18.66 27.71 13.00
C GLU A 106 19.71 28.31 12.05
N GLY A 107 19.31 29.32 11.27
CA GLY A 107 20.15 29.99 10.27
C GLY A 107 20.02 29.49 8.83
N GLU A 108 19.21 28.48 8.53
CA GLU A 108 18.83 28.14 7.15
C GLU A 108 17.58 28.95 6.74
N GLU A 109 17.73 29.86 5.78
CA GLU A 109 16.58 30.52 5.15
C GLU A 109 15.70 29.49 4.42
N GLU A 110 14.38 29.61 4.56
CA GLU A 110 13.45 28.81 3.78
C GLU A 110 13.58 29.16 2.29
N LYS A 111 14.34 28.34 1.54
CA LYS A 111 14.37 28.41 0.08
C LYS A 111 12.92 28.43 -0.44
N PRO A 112 12.53 29.42 -1.27
CA PRO A 112 11.17 29.49 -1.79
C PRO A 112 10.90 28.23 -2.62
N ARG A 113 10.13 27.31 -2.05
CA ARG A 113 9.70 26.09 -2.74
C ARG A 113 8.71 26.48 -3.81
N ASP A 114 8.93 26.02 -5.04
CA ASP A 114 7.94 26.13 -6.11
C ASP A 114 6.63 25.47 -5.62
N PRO A 115 5.49 26.20 -5.56
CA PRO A 115 4.20 25.62 -5.16
C PRO A 115 3.71 24.49 -6.08
N PHE A 116 4.31 24.33 -7.25
CA PHE A 116 4.04 23.28 -8.24
C PHE A 116 5.21 22.28 -8.38
N GLY A 117 6.31 22.50 -7.67
CA GLY A 117 7.48 21.63 -7.68
C GLY A 117 7.27 20.40 -6.80
N GLY A 118 7.31 19.21 -7.42
CA GLY A 118 7.26 17.94 -6.69
C GLY A 118 8.45 17.80 -5.75
N VAL A 119 8.20 17.44 -4.49
CA VAL A 119 9.27 17.20 -3.50
C VAL A 119 10.05 15.93 -3.89
N PRO A 120 11.40 15.96 -3.96
CA PRO A 120 12.22 14.77 -4.19
C PRO A 120 11.90 13.68 -3.17
N ILE A 121 11.85 12.41 -3.58
CA ILE A 121 11.52 11.31 -2.65
C ILE A 121 12.58 11.14 -1.57
N GLU A 122 13.84 11.49 -1.89
CA GLU A 122 14.98 11.52 -1.00
C GLU A 122 14.73 12.46 0.19
N ASP A 123 14.19 13.65 -0.07
CA ASP A 123 13.77 14.64 0.94
C ASP A 123 12.58 14.17 1.80
N LEU A 124 11.96 13.02 1.48
CA LEU A 124 10.87 12.41 2.24
C LEU A 124 11.32 11.20 3.09
N LEU A 125 12.53 10.67 2.90
CA LEU A 125 13.01 9.45 3.57
C LEU A 125 13.36 9.65 5.05
N GLU A 126 14.02 10.75 5.40
CA GLU A 126 14.41 11.07 6.80
C GLU A 126 13.23 11.52 7.69
N VAL A 127 12.01 11.53 7.13
CA VAL A 127 10.98 12.46 7.55
C VAL A 127 9.82 11.74 8.26
N LYS A 128 9.44 12.30 9.41
CA LYS A 128 8.61 11.62 10.42
C LYS A 128 7.14 11.51 9.97
N CYS A 129 6.53 10.35 10.22
CA CYS A 129 5.10 10.13 9.96
C CYS A 129 4.22 11.18 10.67
N PRO A 130 3.25 11.81 9.98
CA PRO A 130 2.37 12.83 10.58
C PRO A 130 1.45 12.28 11.67
N LEU A 131 1.22 10.97 11.68
CA LEU A 131 0.25 10.30 12.55
C LEU A 131 0.92 9.55 13.72
N TYR A 132 2.17 9.92 14.05
CA TYR A 132 2.96 9.31 15.12
C TYR A 132 3.44 10.36 16.15
N ASN A 133 2.95 10.23 17.38
CA ASN A 133 3.34 11.06 18.53
C ASN A 133 4.59 10.47 19.19
N LYS A 134 5.65 11.29 19.25
CA LYS A 134 7.00 10.89 19.69
C LYS A 134 7.17 10.98 21.21
N GLU A 135 6.46 11.90 21.85
CA GLU A 135 6.52 12.12 23.31
C GLU A 135 5.87 10.95 24.05
N LYS A 136 4.72 10.50 23.54
CA LYS A 136 3.96 9.36 24.07
C LYS A 136 4.32 8.01 23.46
N LYS A 137 5.12 8.01 22.39
CA LYS A 137 5.49 6.82 21.59
C LYS A 137 4.26 6.05 21.06
N GLU A 138 3.30 6.77 20.50
CA GLU A 138 2.02 6.19 20.04
C GLU A 138 1.69 6.56 18.58
N CYS A 139 1.15 5.59 17.83
CA CYS A 139 0.51 5.86 16.55
C CYS A 139 -0.93 6.32 16.81
N LEU A 140 -1.22 7.58 16.48
CA LEU A 140 -2.52 8.24 16.70
C LEU A 140 -3.67 7.58 15.92
N VAL A 141 -3.33 6.70 14.98
CA VAL A 141 -4.26 5.99 14.09
C VAL A 141 -4.07 4.47 14.15
N TYR A 142 -3.58 3.89 15.26
CA TYR A 142 -3.18 2.48 15.33
C TYR A 142 -4.21 1.49 14.75
N ASP A 143 -5.50 1.68 15.04
CA ASP A 143 -6.59 0.82 14.53
C ASP A 143 -7.06 1.22 13.11
N ASN A 144 -6.78 2.46 12.73
CA ASN A 144 -7.05 3.08 11.42
C ASN A 144 -5.82 3.08 10.49
N ARG A 145 -4.77 2.31 10.79
CA ARG A 145 -3.52 2.28 10.00
C ARG A 145 -3.78 1.89 8.54
N PRO A 146 -3.04 2.48 7.58
CA PRO A 146 -3.06 2.04 6.19
C PRO A 146 -2.66 0.57 6.01
N LEU A 147 -3.07 -0.08 4.92
CA LEU A 147 -2.60 -1.41 4.51
C LEU A 147 -1.07 -1.49 4.52
N SER A 148 -0.37 -0.50 3.94
CA SER A 148 1.09 -0.39 3.95
C SER A 148 1.72 -0.44 5.35
N CYS A 149 1.00 -0.02 6.38
CA CYS A 149 1.41 -0.07 7.79
C CYS A 149 0.91 -1.32 8.56
N ARG A 150 0.03 -2.12 7.94
CA ARG A 150 -0.44 -3.43 8.45
C ARG A 150 0.39 -4.60 7.92
N THR A 151 0.87 -4.50 6.68
CA THR A 151 1.65 -5.56 6.02
C THR A 151 3.12 -5.58 6.46
N TYR A 152 3.69 -4.42 6.79
CA TYR A 152 5.11 -4.28 7.17
C TYR A 152 5.53 -5.25 8.28
N PRO A 153 6.73 -5.88 8.19
CA PRO A 153 7.75 -5.72 7.14
C PRO A 153 7.58 -6.63 5.92
N LEU A 154 6.44 -7.32 5.78
CA LEU A 154 6.16 -8.21 4.66
C LEU A 154 5.52 -7.45 3.49
N GLU A 155 6.04 -7.66 2.28
CA GLU A 155 5.46 -7.17 1.03
C GLU A 155 5.29 -8.30 0.01
N PHE A 156 4.53 -8.05 -1.05
CA PHE A 156 4.18 -9.04 -2.08
C PHE A 156 4.34 -8.41 -3.47
N ASP A 157 5.17 -9.02 -4.34
CA ASP A 157 5.52 -8.46 -5.66
C ASP A 157 4.53 -8.87 -6.78
N GLY A 158 3.47 -9.60 -6.43
CA GLY A 158 2.55 -10.26 -7.38
C GLY A 158 2.81 -11.76 -7.56
N LYS A 159 3.96 -12.27 -7.09
CA LYS A 159 4.40 -13.67 -7.19
C LYS A 159 5.00 -14.19 -5.89
N ASN A 160 5.93 -13.43 -5.30
CA ASN A 160 6.73 -13.77 -4.13
C ASN A 160 6.39 -12.86 -2.95
N PHE A 161 6.68 -13.34 -1.73
CA PHE A 161 6.73 -12.50 -0.54
C PHE A 161 8.18 -12.09 -0.25
N THR A 162 8.38 -10.82 0.10
CA THR A 162 9.67 -10.25 0.48
C THR A 162 9.58 -9.58 1.85
N VAL A 163 10.72 -9.45 2.52
CA VAL A 163 10.85 -8.70 3.77
C VAL A 163 11.65 -7.43 3.45
N VAL A 164 11.03 -6.26 3.56
CA VAL A 164 11.64 -4.98 3.14
C VAL A 164 12.53 -4.32 4.21
N ASP A 165 12.43 -4.78 5.44
CA ASP A 165 13.25 -4.33 6.57
C ASP A 165 13.63 -5.55 7.42
N VAL A 166 14.81 -6.09 7.18
CA VAL A 166 15.34 -7.29 7.85
C VAL A 166 15.85 -6.95 9.26
N GLU A 167 16.13 -5.67 9.55
CA GLU A 167 16.56 -5.17 10.87
C GLU A 167 15.39 -4.75 11.78
N CYS A 168 14.17 -5.03 11.35
CA CYS A 168 12.95 -4.76 12.11
C CYS A 168 12.95 -5.58 13.42
N PRO A 169 12.97 -4.95 14.62
CA PRO A 169 12.97 -5.65 15.92
C PRO A 169 11.66 -6.39 16.26
N GLY A 170 10.84 -6.70 15.27
CA GLY A 170 9.68 -7.57 15.38
C GLY A 170 9.85 -8.89 14.61
N ILE A 171 10.90 -9.05 13.80
CA ILE A 171 11.17 -10.29 13.04
C ILE A 171 11.82 -11.32 13.95
N GLY A 172 11.41 -12.59 13.83
CA GLY A 172 11.93 -13.68 14.65
C GLY A 172 11.33 -13.75 16.06
N GLU A 173 10.63 -12.69 16.49
CA GLU A 173 9.84 -12.66 17.73
C GLU A 173 8.85 -13.83 17.83
N GLU A 174 8.67 -14.34 19.04
CA GLU A 174 7.79 -15.47 19.30
C GLU A 174 6.32 -15.07 19.46
N GLY A 175 5.46 -16.04 19.11
CA GLY A 175 4.01 -15.96 19.31
C GLY A 175 3.17 -15.77 18.04
N MET A 176 3.77 -15.61 16.86
CA MET A 176 3.00 -15.59 15.60
C MET A 176 2.43 -16.97 15.27
N THR A 177 1.09 -17.04 15.26
CA THR A 177 0.29 -18.21 14.86
C THR A 177 0.34 -18.48 13.34
N LYS A 178 -0.21 -19.60 12.88
CA LYS A 178 -0.32 -19.86 11.41
C LYS A 178 -1.37 -18.96 10.77
N GLU A 179 -2.35 -18.58 11.57
CA GLU A 179 -3.51 -17.78 11.26
C GLU A 179 -3.10 -16.31 11.05
N GLU A 180 -2.36 -15.71 11.99
CA GLU A 180 -1.78 -14.37 11.83
C GLU A 180 -0.79 -14.31 10.64
N LEU A 181 0.01 -15.35 10.42
CA LEU A 181 0.91 -15.44 9.26
C LEU A 181 0.13 -15.50 7.94
N LYS A 182 -1.03 -16.15 7.91
CA LYS A 182 -1.92 -16.19 6.75
C LYS A 182 -2.56 -14.81 6.53
N ASP A 183 -3.12 -14.21 7.57
CA ASP A 183 -3.80 -12.91 7.48
C ASP A 183 -2.84 -11.80 7.07
N MET A 184 -1.58 -11.82 7.55
CA MET A 184 -0.52 -10.90 7.12
C MET A 184 -0.18 -11.07 5.62
N ARG A 185 -0.10 -12.32 5.13
CA ARG A 185 0.12 -12.62 3.71
C ARG A 185 -1.06 -12.20 2.83
N ASP A 186 -2.29 -12.43 3.28
CA ASP A 186 -3.49 -12.06 2.54
C ASP A 186 -3.68 -10.53 2.53
N THR A 187 -3.32 -9.83 3.61
CA THR A 187 -3.23 -8.36 3.66
C THR A 187 -2.13 -7.84 2.70
N ALA A 188 -0.97 -8.52 2.61
CA ALA A 188 0.10 -8.13 1.68
C ALA A 188 -0.29 -8.31 0.21
N LYS A 189 -1.00 -9.39 -0.14
CA LYS A 189 -1.65 -9.52 -1.46
C LYS A 189 -2.65 -8.39 -1.71
N GLN A 190 -3.50 -8.08 -0.71
CA GLN A 190 -4.50 -7.01 -0.84
C GLN A 190 -3.85 -5.65 -1.11
N MET A 191 -2.75 -5.31 -0.41
CA MET A 191 -1.98 -4.10 -0.67
C MET A 191 -1.46 -4.04 -2.12
N PHE A 192 -0.93 -5.15 -2.65
CA PHE A 192 -0.48 -5.22 -4.06
C PHE A 192 -1.63 -5.00 -5.05
N TYR A 193 -2.79 -5.64 -4.85
CA TYR A 193 -3.95 -5.47 -5.71
C TYR A 193 -4.53 -4.05 -5.64
N GLU A 194 -4.63 -3.48 -4.45
CA GLU A 194 -5.13 -2.12 -4.26
C GLU A 194 -4.16 -1.04 -4.78
N LEU A 195 -2.84 -1.23 -4.67
CA LEU A 195 -1.85 -0.38 -5.36
C LEU A 195 -1.99 -0.46 -6.88
N THR A 196 -2.19 -1.66 -7.41
CA THR A 196 -2.41 -1.87 -8.86
C THR A 196 -3.68 -1.14 -9.31
N ARG A 197 -4.77 -1.27 -8.54
CA ARG A 197 -6.04 -0.56 -8.75
C ARG A 197 -5.87 0.96 -8.70
N MET A 198 -5.11 1.49 -7.73
CA MET A 198 -4.80 2.92 -7.62
C MET A 198 -4.04 3.42 -8.85
N ARG A 199 -2.97 2.73 -9.28
CA ARG A 199 -2.14 3.14 -10.42
C ARG A 199 -2.89 3.12 -11.76
N ILE A 200 -3.92 2.29 -11.89
CA ILE A 200 -4.83 2.29 -13.05
C ILE A 200 -5.87 3.43 -12.96
N ALA A 201 -6.46 3.65 -11.79
CA ALA A 201 -7.59 4.57 -11.63
C ALA A 201 -7.17 6.04 -11.42
N LEU A 202 -6.11 6.30 -10.66
CA LEU A 202 -5.68 7.67 -10.31
C LEU A 202 -5.36 8.53 -11.53
N PRO A 203 -4.65 8.07 -12.58
CA PRO A 203 -4.38 8.90 -13.77
C PRO A 203 -5.68 9.38 -14.44
N VAL A 204 -6.67 8.49 -14.56
CA VAL A 204 -7.98 8.81 -15.16
C VAL A 204 -8.77 9.79 -14.28
N LEU A 205 -8.81 9.55 -12.97
CA LEU A 205 -9.48 10.43 -12.01
C LEU A 205 -8.83 11.81 -11.95
N SER A 206 -7.49 11.86 -11.89
CA SER A 206 -6.70 13.10 -11.88
C SER A 206 -6.94 13.92 -13.15
N GLN A 207 -6.96 13.28 -14.33
CA GLN A 207 -7.27 13.95 -15.59
C GLN A 207 -8.68 14.54 -15.60
N LEU A 208 -9.70 13.76 -15.20
CA LEU A 208 -11.10 14.22 -15.18
C LEU A 208 -11.33 15.35 -14.17
N ILE A 209 -10.72 15.27 -12.98
CA ILE A 209 -10.77 16.32 -11.95
C ILE A 209 -10.07 17.58 -12.45
N SER A 210 -8.86 17.46 -12.99
CA SER A 210 -8.06 18.59 -13.50
C SER A 210 -8.77 19.30 -14.66
N GLN A 211 -9.35 18.55 -15.60
CA GLN A 211 -10.19 19.12 -16.67
C GLN A 211 -11.37 19.91 -16.12
N LYS A 212 -12.09 19.38 -15.13
CA LYS A 212 -13.21 20.09 -14.50
C LYS A 212 -12.74 21.35 -13.77
N VAL A 213 -11.71 21.26 -12.93
CA VAL A 213 -11.16 22.38 -12.16
C VAL A 213 -10.66 23.48 -13.10
N MET A 214 -9.96 23.14 -14.18
CA MET A 214 -9.51 24.09 -15.20
C MET A 214 -10.71 24.77 -15.89
N MET A 215 -11.73 24.01 -16.29
CA MET A 215 -12.93 24.58 -16.93
C MET A 215 -13.74 25.48 -15.98
N ASP A 216 -13.84 25.14 -14.70
CA ASP A 216 -14.54 25.96 -13.71
C ASP A 216 -13.72 27.22 -13.33
N LEU A 217 -12.39 27.13 -13.27
CA LEU A 217 -11.49 28.28 -13.13
C LEU A 217 -11.56 29.22 -14.35
N MET A 218 -11.61 28.69 -15.57
CA MET A 218 -11.77 29.50 -16.79
C MET A 218 -13.10 30.25 -16.81
N LYS A 219 -14.19 29.63 -16.35
CA LYS A 219 -15.49 30.33 -16.17
C LYS A 219 -15.39 31.44 -15.13
N GLN A 220 -14.80 31.17 -13.96
CA GLN A 220 -14.64 32.17 -12.90
C GLN A 220 -13.80 33.36 -13.37
N ASN A 221 -12.72 33.11 -14.11
CA ASN A 221 -11.89 34.17 -14.70
C ASN A 221 -12.67 34.97 -15.76
N MET A 222 -13.40 34.30 -16.66
CA MET A 222 -14.26 34.97 -17.65
C MET A 222 -15.38 35.80 -17.01
N GLU A 223 -15.98 35.32 -15.92
CA GLU A 223 -16.96 36.05 -15.12
C GLU A 223 -16.34 37.25 -14.38
N ALA A 224 -15.10 37.15 -13.90
CA ALA A 224 -14.40 38.29 -13.32
C ALA A 224 -14.09 39.34 -14.41
N MET A 225 -13.48 38.91 -15.52
CA MET A 225 -13.10 39.75 -16.67
C MET A 225 -14.31 40.40 -17.40
N SER A 226 -15.54 39.94 -17.16
CA SER A 226 -16.77 40.56 -17.66
C SER A 226 -17.49 41.46 -16.65
N LYS A 227 -17.05 41.47 -15.38
CA LYS A 227 -17.55 42.36 -14.31
C LYS A 227 -16.59 43.51 -13.99
N MET A 228 -15.34 43.45 -14.46
CA MET A 228 -14.37 44.55 -14.41
C MET A 228 -14.79 45.72 -15.30
N SER A 229 -14.43 46.95 -14.90
CA SER A 229 -14.51 48.12 -15.78
C SER A 229 -13.41 48.08 -16.84
N ASP A 230 -13.56 48.85 -17.92
CA ASP A 230 -12.53 48.95 -18.95
C ASP A 230 -11.27 49.69 -18.45
N GLU A 231 -11.37 50.51 -17.41
CA GLU A 231 -10.19 51.04 -16.71
C GLU A 231 -9.43 49.95 -15.94
N ASP A 232 -10.13 49.00 -15.32
CA ASP A 232 -9.48 47.95 -14.52
C ASP A 232 -8.89 46.86 -15.40
N ARG A 233 -9.52 46.58 -16.54
CA ARG A 233 -8.95 45.77 -17.63
C ARG A 233 -7.67 46.37 -18.19
N THR A 234 -7.64 47.67 -18.49
CA THR A 234 -6.43 48.33 -19.02
C THR A 234 -5.30 48.39 -17.99
N LYS A 235 -5.61 48.59 -16.70
CA LYS A 235 -4.64 48.44 -15.59
C LYS A 235 -4.08 47.01 -15.53
N LEU A 236 -4.91 45.98 -15.69
CA LEU A 236 -4.48 44.58 -15.74
C LEU A 236 -3.59 44.26 -16.95
N ASP A 237 -3.96 44.72 -18.15
CA ASP A 237 -3.15 44.55 -19.36
C ASP A 237 -1.77 45.24 -19.25
N GLU A 238 -1.68 46.39 -18.57
CA GLU A 238 -0.40 47.03 -18.25
C GLU A 238 0.44 46.21 -17.28
N ILE A 239 -0.17 45.67 -16.22
CA ILE A 239 0.53 44.83 -15.23
C ILE A 239 1.04 43.54 -15.87
N LEU A 240 0.22 42.89 -16.70
CA LEU A 240 0.60 41.66 -17.42
C LEU A 240 1.75 41.90 -18.41
N LYS A 241 1.77 43.03 -19.12
CA LYS A 241 2.89 43.40 -20.00
C LYS A 241 4.18 43.67 -19.21
N LYS A 242 4.11 44.44 -18.13
CA LYS A 242 5.27 44.72 -17.25
C LYS A 242 5.81 43.44 -16.58
N GLY A 243 4.97 42.41 -16.39
CA GLY A 243 5.38 41.09 -15.92
C GLY A 243 5.97 40.17 -17.01
N GLN A 244 5.96 40.57 -18.28
CA GLN A 244 6.54 39.83 -19.42
C GLN A 244 7.79 40.49 -20.02
N GLU A 245 8.13 41.71 -19.58
CA GLU A 245 9.42 42.31 -19.89
C GLU A 245 10.53 41.55 -19.13
N PRO A 246 11.58 41.05 -19.82
CA PRO A 246 12.68 40.39 -19.14
C PRO A 246 13.41 41.40 -18.25
N GLN A 247 13.64 41.06 -16.98
CA GLN A 247 14.48 41.89 -16.12
C GLN A 247 15.90 41.95 -16.70
N PRO A 248 16.51 43.14 -16.81
CA PRO A 248 17.90 43.27 -17.25
C PRO A 248 18.85 42.66 -16.22
N GLU A 249 19.96 42.10 -16.73
CA GLU A 249 21.05 41.48 -15.96
C GLU A 249 21.85 42.48 -15.08
#